data_AF-A0A0B1T8A9-F1
#
_entry.id   AF-A0A0B1T8A9-F1
#
_cell.length_a   1.000
_cell.length_b   1.000
_cell.length_c   1.000
_cell.angle_alpha   90.00
_cell.angle_beta   90.00
_cell.angle_gamma   90.00
#
_symmetry.space_group_name_H-M   'P 1'
#
loop_
_entity.id
_entity.type
_entity.pdbx_description
1 polymer ?
#
loop_
_entity_poly.entity_id
_entity_poly.type
_entity_poly.pdbx_seq_one_letter_code
_entity_poly.pdbx_strand_id
1 'polypeptide(L)'
;MSGQVKAEYDFEAQPNSGEMSITAGEILTVIRRNVEGGWMEGSNSRGQVGLFPESYVTPHYGPPPSAPPVRIVLIVFFFLVTQGNSMWKRWLLINMHSFLSKWIFLTQF
;
A
#
# COMPACT_ATOMS: atom_id res chain seq x y z
N MET A 1 6.38 2.19 -15.91
CA MET A 1 6.00 2.58 -14.53
C MET A 1 6.12 4.09 -14.42
N SER A 2 5.01 4.82 -14.40
CA SER A 2 5.02 6.23 -14.02
C SER A 2 5.37 6.30 -12.53
N GLY A 3 6.39 7.08 -12.17
CA GLY A 3 6.71 7.35 -10.77
C GLY A 3 5.92 8.54 -10.27
N GLN A 4 5.72 8.62 -8.97
CA GLN A 4 5.27 9.84 -8.32
C GLN A 4 6.47 10.56 -7.73
N VAL A 5 6.39 11.90 -7.70
CA VAL A 5 7.33 12.76 -7.01
C VAL A 5 6.54 13.74 -6.15
N LYS A 6 7.14 14.19 -5.06
CA LYS A 6 6.59 15.20 -4.17
C LYS A 6 7.39 16.47 -4.34
N ALA A 7 6.71 17.61 -4.52
CA ALA A 7 7.35 18.91 -4.51
C ALA A 7 7.87 19.23 -3.09
N GLU A 8 9.14 19.57 -2.98
CA GLU A 8 9.76 19.99 -1.72
C GLU A 8 9.67 21.51 -1.54
N TYR A 9 9.64 22.24 -2.66
CA TYR A 9 9.59 23.70 -2.69
C TYR A 9 8.52 24.18 -3.68
N ASP A 10 8.07 25.42 -3.47
CA ASP A 10 7.23 26.12 -4.42
C ASP A 10 8.05 26.52 -5.66
N PHE A 11 7.44 26.39 -6.84
CA PHE A 11 8.00 26.89 -8.08
C PHE A 11 6.89 27.54 -8.89
N GLU A 12 7.13 28.77 -9.33
CA GLU A 12 6.23 29.52 -10.19
C GLU A 12 6.70 29.41 -11.63
N ALA A 13 5.83 28.88 -12.49
CA ALA A 13 6.08 28.81 -13.92
C ALA A 13 6.00 30.19 -14.58
N GLN A 14 6.82 30.40 -15.60
CA GLN A 14 6.71 31.58 -16.45
C GLN A 14 5.49 31.46 -17.37
N PRO A 15 4.79 32.58 -17.68
CA PRO A 15 3.72 32.57 -18.64
C PRO A 15 4.22 32.13 -20.03
N ASN A 16 3.51 31.20 -20.68
CA ASN A 16 3.79 30.69 -22.03
C ASN A 16 5.13 29.97 -22.22
N SER A 17 5.80 29.50 -21.16
CA SER A 17 7.06 28.74 -21.25
C SER A 17 6.88 27.22 -21.37
N GLY A 18 5.66 26.70 -21.18
CA GLY A 18 5.42 25.26 -21.05
C GLY A 18 5.81 24.69 -19.68
N GLU A 19 6.23 25.55 -18.75
CA GLU A 19 6.47 25.20 -17.35
C GLU A 19 5.14 25.09 -16.58
N MET A 20 5.16 24.34 -15.49
CA MET A 20 4.02 24.15 -14.59
C MET A 20 4.38 24.57 -13.17
N SER A 21 3.54 25.44 -12.58
CA SER A 21 3.72 25.83 -11.18
C SER A 21 3.42 24.66 -10.24
N ILE A 22 4.30 24.43 -9.28
CA ILE A 22 4.20 23.37 -8.29
C ILE A 22 4.26 23.99 -6.88
N THR A 23 3.54 23.39 -5.94
CA THR A 23 3.49 23.84 -4.55
C THR A 23 4.11 22.79 -3.64
N ALA A 24 4.93 23.21 -2.67
CA ALA A 24 5.53 22.33 -1.68
C ALA A 24 4.47 21.42 -1.03
N GLY A 25 4.74 20.12 -1.03
CA GLY A 25 3.82 19.09 -0.57
C GLY A 25 2.95 18.47 -1.65
N GLU A 26 2.84 19.06 -2.85
CA GLU A 26 2.03 18.51 -3.93
C GLU A 26 2.65 17.22 -4.51
N ILE A 27 1.81 16.24 -4.82
CA ILE A 27 2.22 15.00 -5.49
C ILE A 27 1.99 15.14 -7.00
N LEU A 28 3.06 14.95 -7.76
CA LEU A 28 3.07 15.02 -9.21
C LEU A 28 3.26 13.63 -9.79
N THR A 29 2.57 13.37 -10.90
CA THR A 29 2.76 12.14 -11.68
C THR A 29 3.79 12.41 -12.76
N VAL A 30 4.89 11.67 -12.75
CA VAL A 30 5.96 11.85 -13.73
C VAL A 30 5.57 11.20 -15.05
N ILE A 31 5.58 12.00 -16.12
CA ILE A 31 5.32 11.58 -17.50
C ILE A 31 6.65 11.33 -18.21
N ARG A 32 7.61 12.27 -18.12
CA ARG A 32 8.97 12.11 -18.66
C ARG A 32 10.02 12.57 -17.65
N ARG A 33 11.08 11.77 -17.55
CA ARG A 33 12.29 12.06 -16.75
C ARG A 33 13.42 12.48 -17.67
N ASN A 34 14.44 13.13 -17.10
CA ASN A 34 15.67 13.51 -17.80
C ASN A 34 15.41 14.42 -19.01
N VAL A 35 14.52 15.41 -18.87
CA VAL A 35 14.44 16.48 -19.87
C VAL A 35 15.73 17.30 -19.77
N GLU A 36 16.20 17.83 -20.90
CA GLU A 36 17.42 18.63 -20.96
C GLU A 36 17.43 19.74 -19.91
N GLY A 37 18.57 19.98 -19.28
CA GLY A 37 18.72 21.07 -18.30
C GLY A 37 18.19 20.77 -16.90
N GLY A 38 17.95 19.50 -16.54
CA GLY A 38 17.51 19.13 -15.19
C GLY A 38 16.01 19.33 -14.96
N TRP A 39 15.23 19.21 -16.03
CA TRP A 39 13.77 19.34 -16.00
C TRP A 39 13.10 17.97 -16.02
N MET A 40 11.88 17.94 -15.50
CA MET A 40 10.97 16.82 -15.62
C MET A 40 9.61 17.28 -16.12
N GLU A 41 8.94 16.42 -16.87
CA GLU A 41 7.58 16.64 -17.33
C GLU A 41 6.63 15.75 -16.52
N GLY A 42 5.54 16.35 -16.04
CA GLY A 42 4.55 15.61 -15.29
C GLY A 42 3.21 16.30 -15.24
N SER A 43 2.26 15.65 -14.59
CA SER A 43 0.93 16.17 -14.35
C SER A 43 0.65 16.35 -12.87
N ASN A 44 -0.03 17.43 -12.53
CA ASN A 44 -0.49 17.68 -11.18
C ASN A 44 -1.94 17.22 -10.96
N SER A 45 -2.42 17.36 -9.72
CA SER A 45 -3.79 17.01 -9.33
C SER A 45 -4.86 17.86 -10.03
N ARG A 46 -4.48 19.05 -10.49
CA ARG A 46 -5.34 20.00 -11.21
C ARG A 46 -5.47 19.66 -12.70
N GLY A 47 -4.83 18.60 -13.18
CA GLY A 47 -4.82 18.21 -14.59
C GLY A 47 -3.93 19.06 -15.48
N GLN A 48 -3.11 19.94 -14.90
CA GLN A 48 -2.10 20.68 -15.65
C GLN A 48 -0.92 19.75 -15.96
N VAL A 49 -0.33 19.94 -17.12
CA VAL A 49 0.85 19.23 -17.59
C VAL A 49 1.88 20.26 -17.98
N GLY A 50 3.12 20.06 -17.54
CA GLY A 50 4.22 20.92 -17.94
C GLY A 50 5.53 20.54 -17.28
N LEU A 51 6.53 21.37 -17.52
CA LEU A 51 7.89 21.20 -17.02
C LEU A 51 8.05 21.77 -15.62
N PHE A 52 8.77 21.05 -14.77
CA PHE A 52 9.21 21.51 -13.46
C PHE A 52 10.64 21.03 -13.16
N PRO A 53 11.42 21.75 -12.35
CA PRO A 53 12.81 21.39 -12.08
C PRO A 53 12.91 20.11 -11.23
N GLU A 54 13.82 19.22 -11.61
CA GLU A 54 14.06 17.96 -10.89
C GLU A 54 14.54 18.20 -9.46
N SER A 55 15.34 19.25 -9.25
CA SER A 55 15.88 19.62 -7.93
C SER A 55 14.82 20.08 -6.92
N TYR A 56 13.60 20.39 -7.38
CA TYR A 56 12.50 20.85 -6.52
C TYR A 56 11.60 19.72 -6.05
N VAL A 57 11.89 18.49 -6.46
CA VAL A 57 11.05 17.35 -6.14
C VAL A 57 11.85 16.18 -5.58
N THR A 58 11.19 15.36 -4.78
CA THR A 58 11.74 14.13 -4.23
C THR A 58 10.90 12.93 -4.67
N PRO A 59 11.49 11.73 -4.87
CA PRO A 59 10.74 10.53 -5.18
C PRO A 59 9.66 10.25 -4.13
N HIS A 60 8.40 10.12 -4.57
CA HIS A 60 7.28 9.78 -3.69
C HIS A 60 6.95 8.30 -3.84
N TYR A 61 7.43 7.51 -2.90
CA TYR A 61 7.02 6.11 -2.74
C TYR A 61 5.77 6.09 -1.87
N GLY A 62 4.61 6.31 -2.48
CA GLY A 62 3.35 6.02 -1.82
C GLY A 62 3.30 4.55 -1.36
N PRO A 63 2.42 4.20 -0.41
CA PRO A 63 2.20 2.80 -0.09
C PRO A 63 1.90 2.05 -1.39
N PRO A 64 2.46 0.84 -1.59
CA PRO A 64 2.19 0.07 -2.79
C PRO A 64 0.68 -0.02 -2.99
N PRO A 65 0.18 0.00 -4.24
CA PRO A 65 -1.25 0.02 -4.56
C PRO A 65 -2.06 -1.16 -3.98
N SER A 66 -1.39 -2.08 -3.30
CA SER A 66 -1.90 -3.29 -2.68
C SER A 66 -1.63 -3.39 -1.17
N ALA A 67 -1.15 -2.34 -0.49
CA ALA A 67 -1.05 -2.37 0.97
C ALA A 67 -2.48 -2.52 1.56
N PRO A 68 -2.83 -3.67 2.18
CA PRO A 68 -4.14 -3.82 2.78
C PRO A 68 -4.29 -2.75 3.88
N PRO A 69 -5.50 -2.21 4.10
CA PRO A 69 -5.73 -1.28 5.20
C PRO A 69 -5.17 -1.87 6.49
N VAL A 70 -4.25 -1.15 7.15
CA VAL A 70 -3.61 -1.58 8.41
C VAL A 70 -4.65 -2.03 9.44
N ARG A 71 -5.85 -1.44 9.38
CA ARG A 71 -7.02 -1.79 10.18
C ARG A 71 -7.46 -3.26 10.00
N ILE A 72 -7.43 -3.81 8.79
CA ILE A 72 -7.84 -5.20 8.51
C ILE A 72 -6.83 -6.18 9.13
N VAL A 73 -5.53 -5.91 8.99
CA VAL A 73 -4.47 -6.77 9.56
C VAL A 73 -4.54 -6.78 11.08
N LEU A 74 -4.73 -5.63 11.71
CA LEU A 74 -4.85 -5.52 13.17
C LEU A 74 -6.12 -6.19 13.70
N ILE A 75 -7.27 -6.07 13.01
CA ILE A 75 -8.51 -6.74 13.40
C ILE A 75 -8.36 -8.27 13.30
N VAL A 76 -7.73 -8.78 12.23
CA VAL A 76 -7.50 -10.22 12.05
C VAL A 76 -6.53 -10.76 13.11
N PHE A 77 -5.46 -10.04 13.41
CA PHE A 77 -4.54 -10.42 14.51
C PHE A 77 -5.22 -10.35 15.88
N PHE A 78 -6.06 -9.34 16.13
CA PHE A 78 -6.80 -9.23 17.39
C PHE A 78 -7.80 -10.39 17.55
N PHE A 79 -8.50 -10.79 16.48
CA PHE A 79 -9.39 -11.95 16.49
C PHE A 79 -8.65 -13.30 16.63
N LEU A 80 -7.45 -13.42 16.07
CA LEU A 80 -6.62 -14.63 16.21
C LEU A 80 -5.93 -14.75 17.58
N VAL A 81 -5.60 -13.63 18.24
CA VAL A 81 -4.87 -13.63 19.52
C VAL A 81 -5.82 -13.54 20.74
N THR A 82 -7.00 -12.91 20.61
CA THR A 82 -7.98 -12.82 21.71
C THR A 82 -8.96 -13.98 21.80
N GLN A 83 -9.10 -14.80 20.75
CA GLN A 83 -9.74 -16.11 20.83
C GLN A 83 -8.78 -17.09 21.51
N GLY A 84 -8.54 -16.88 22.80
CA GLY A 84 -7.80 -17.81 23.64
C GLY A 84 -8.37 -19.22 23.52
N ASN A 85 -7.62 -20.12 22.89
CA ASN A 85 -7.51 -21.55 23.22
C ASN A 85 -8.78 -22.27 23.75
N SER A 86 -9.93 -22.14 23.09
CA SER A 86 -11.14 -22.87 23.52
C SER A 86 -11.89 -23.59 22.39
N MET A 87 -11.88 -23.07 21.15
CA MET A 87 -12.52 -23.78 20.04
C MET A 87 -11.77 -25.07 19.63
N TRP A 88 -10.44 -25.05 19.63
CA TRP A 88 -9.64 -26.25 19.32
C TRP A 88 -9.72 -27.30 20.43
N LYS A 89 -9.82 -26.88 21.70
CA LYS A 89 -10.05 -27.80 22.82
C LYS A 89 -11.43 -28.45 22.73
N ARG A 90 -12.46 -27.68 22.35
CA ARG A 90 -13.83 -28.20 22.18
C ARG A 90 -13.96 -29.08 20.94
N TRP A 91 -13.25 -28.77 19.85
CA TRP A 91 -13.17 -29.62 18.65
C TRP A 91 -12.42 -30.94 18.89
N LEU A 92 -11.35 -30.93 19.70
CA LEU A 92 -10.64 -32.14 20.13
C LEU A 92 -11.56 -33.03 21.00
N LEU A 93 -12.31 -32.46 21.93
CA LEU A 93 -13.26 -33.20 22.77
C LEU A 93 -14.43 -33.79 21.96
N ILE A 94 -14.91 -33.10 20.93
CA ILE A 94 -15.95 -33.59 20.02
C ILE A 94 -15.41 -34.75 19.15
N ASN A 95 -14.16 -34.65 18.67
CA ASN A 95 -13.56 -35.71 17.84
C ASN A 95 -13.02 -36.90 18.65
N MET A 96 -12.70 -36.73 19.94
CA MET A 96 -12.24 -37.82 20.81
C MET A 96 -13.35 -38.86 21.09
N HIS A 97 -14.61 -38.42 21.13
CA HIS A 97 -15.76 -39.33 21.27
C HIS A 97 -15.93 -40.24 20.03
N SER A 98 -15.57 -39.75 18.84
CA SER A 98 -15.60 -40.56 17.61
C SER A 98 -14.44 -41.57 17.54
N PHE A 99 -13.27 -41.22 18.08
CA PHE A 99 -12.08 -42.06 18.04
C PHE A 99 -12.11 -43.23 19.03
N LEU A 100 -12.64 -43.05 20.24
CA LEU A 100 -12.80 -44.15 21.21
C LEU A 100 -13.87 -45.17 20.79
N SER A 101 -14.92 -44.72 20.09
CA SER A 101 -16.01 -45.58 19.59
C SER A 101 -15.56 -46.53 18.48
N LYS A 102 -14.54 -46.15 17.70
CA LYS A 102 -13.99 -46.98 16.62
C LYS A 102 -12.85 -47.89 17.07
N TRP A 103 -12.18 -47.58 18.18
CA TRP A 103 -11.09 -48.41 18.73
C TRP A 103 -11.58 -49.63 19.53
N ILE A 104 -12.75 -49.55 20.18
CA ILE A 104 -13.35 -50.70 20.88
C ILE A 104 -13.86 -51.80 19.92
N PHE A 105 -14.24 -51.45 18.68
CA PHE A 105 -14.70 -52.42 17.68
C PHE A 105 -13.56 -53.15 16.93
N LEU A 106 -12.30 -52.73 17.11
CA LEU A 106 -11.14 -53.29 16.40
C LEU A 106 -10.28 -54.23 17.26
N THR A 107 -10.70 -54.54 18.50
CA THR A 107 -10.00 -55.47 19.40
C THR A 107 -10.83 -56.70 19.77
N GLN A 108 -11.87 -57.03 18.99
CA GLN A 108 -12.73 -58.21 19.21
C GLN A 108 -12.71 -59.25 18.08
N PHE A 109 -11.68 -59.28 17.24
CA PHE A 109 -11.36 -60.44 16.41
C PHE A 109 -9.86 -60.71 16.43
#